data_AF-A0A485KPK3-F1
#
_entry.id   AF-A0A485KPK3-F1
#
_cell.length_a   1.000
_cell.length_b   1.000
_cell.length_c   1.000
_cell.angle_alpha   90.00
_cell.angle_beta   90.00
_cell.angle_gamma   90.00
#
_symmetry.space_group_name_H-M   'P 1'
#
loop_
_entity.id
_entity.type
_entity.pdbx_description
1 polymer ?
#
loop_
_entity_poly.entity_id
_entity_poly.type
_entity_poly.pdbx_seq_one_letter_code
_entity_poly.pdbx_strand_id
1 'polypeptide(L)'
;MASPLIESSKTVLEHVTFPSQATEVFRIFVNDSISPVLHLVLESKRTKQQWECHLIHVKAHAPADVDYVLPDALVLGALKRGLDANVAGNAKLTDCSVDAHEESNDMRLVLKLQIYGGLEATYAFEMEALVVSTSAILAAKIEDLEADDKVSKAEIKALKAETKAQKAEMKDLKAAVQEMLARSTKKRKDMT
;
A
#
# COMPACT_ATOMS: atom_id res chain seq x y z
N MET A 1 -40.77 -10.20 5.62
CA MET A 1 -39.95 -8.97 5.71
C MET A 1 -38.54 -9.41 6.04
N ALA A 2 -37.64 -9.41 5.05
CA ALA A 2 -36.25 -9.77 5.23
C ALA A 2 -35.46 -8.48 5.49
N SER A 3 -34.84 -8.38 6.66
CA SER A 3 -33.91 -7.29 6.99
C SER A 3 -32.71 -7.35 6.05
N PRO A 4 -32.20 -6.20 5.56
CA PRO A 4 -31.00 -6.19 4.74
C PRO A 4 -29.80 -6.56 5.61
N LEU A 5 -29.04 -7.55 5.14
CA LEU A 5 -27.72 -7.91 5.66
C LEU A 5 -26.86 -6.64 5.72
N ILE A 6 -26.41 -6.28 6.92
CA ILE A 6 -25.36 -5.27 7.10
C ILE A 6 -24.14 -5.81 6.38
N GLU A 7 -23.78 -5.14 5.30
CA GLU A 7 -22.60 -5.42 4.49
C GLU A 7 -21.37 -5.29 5.40
N SER A 8 -20.80 -6.45 5.76
CA SER A 8 -19.58 -6.54 6.57
C SER A 8 -18.46 -5.81 5.83
N SER A 9 -18.07 -4.63 6.31
CA SER A 9 -17.07 -3.79 5.64
C SER A 9 -15.68 -4.38 5.92
N LYS A 10 -15.26 -5.31 5.08
CA LYS A 10 -13.87 -5.77 5.02
C LYS A 10 -13.11 -4.85 4.08
N THR A 11 -12.22 -4.03 4.62
CA THR A 11 -11.32 -3.18 3.84
C THR A 11 -9.97 -3.89 3.68
N VAL A 12 -9.38 -3.79 2.50
CA VAL A 12 -8.04 -4.31 2.21
C VAL A 12 -7.14 -3.15 1.83
N LEU A 13 -6.06 -2.96 2.59
CA LEU A 13 -5.00 -1.99 2.28
C LEU A 13 -3.85 -2.74 1.62
N GLU A 14 -3.60 -2.42 0.35
CA GLU A 14 -2.51 -2.98 -0.43
C GLU A 14 -1.28 -2.08 -0.36
N HIS A 15 -0.09 -2.67 -0.40
CA HIS A 15 1.19 -1.94 -0.46
C HIS A 15 1.42 -0.99 0.71
N VAL A 16 1.18 -1.48 1.93
CA VAL A 16 1.46 -0.73 3.16
C VAL A 16 2.92 -0.89 3.54
N THR A 17 3.58 0.20 3.91
CA THR A 17 4.97 0.18 4.41
C THR A 17 5.06 0.83 5.78
N PHE A 18 5.91 0.31 6.66
CA PHE A 18 6.11 0.85 8.00
C PHE A 18 7.54 1.38 8.14
N PRO A 19 7.75 2.53 8.82
CA PRO A 19 9.09 3.10 9.01
C PRO A 19 10.13 2.12 9.56
N SER A 20 9.76 1.30 10.54
CA SER A 20 10.64 0.31 11.15
C SER A 20 10.79 -0.98 10.34
N GLN A 21 9.99 -1.16 9.28
CA GLN A 21 10.03 -2.29 8.34
C GLN A 21 10.21 -1.80 6.89
N ALA A 22 11.09 -0.81 6.66
CA ALA A 22 11.17 -0.07 5.40
C ALA A 22 11.47 -0.91 4.15
N THR A 23 11.99 -2.12 4.30
CA THR A 23 12.27 -3.06 3.19
C THR A 23 11.13 -4.01 2.89
N GLU A 24 10.11 -4.04 3.76
CA GLU A 24 8.95 -4.90 3.63
C GLU A 24 7.72 -4.15 3.13
N VAL A 25 6.90 -4.89 2.40
CA VAL A 25 5.60 -4.43 1.93
C VAL A 25 4.55 -5.37 2.48
N PHE A 26 3.51 -4.80 3.05
CA PHE A 26 2.45 -5.52 3.72
C PHE A 26 1.11 -5.35 2.99
N ARG A 27 0.24 -6.33 3.23
CA ARG A 27 -1.20 -6.28 2.95
C ARG A 27 -1.92 -6.31 4.29
N ILE A 28 -2.88 -5.41 4.48
CA ILE A 28 -3.66 -5.32 5.73
C ILE A 28 -5.11 -5.59 5.43
N PHE A 29 -5.70 -6.52 6.18
CA PHE A 29 -7.13 -6.74 6.21
C PHE A 29 -7.70 -6.09 7.46
N VAL A 30 -8.63 -5.16 7.26
CA VAL A 30 -9.33 -4.46 8.33
C VAL A 30 -10.78 -4.90 8.30
N ASN A 31 -11.26 -5.45 9.41
CA ASN A 31 -12.66 -5.81 9.59
C ASN A 31 -13.23 -5.06 10.79
N ASP A 32 -14.18 -4.16 10.54
CA ASP A 32 -14.85 -3.33 11.53
C ASP A 32 -16.37 -3.61 11.62
N SER A 33 -16.79 -4.78 11.14
CA SER A 33 -18.21 -5.15 11.02
C SER A 33 -18.96 -5.19 12.35
N ILE A 34 -18.26 -5.30 13.47
CA ILE A 34 -18.85 -5.36 14.81
C ILE A 34 -18.16 -4.32 15.70
N SER A 35 -18.56 -3.06 15.59
CA SER A 35 -18.10 -2.01 16.53
C SER A 35 -18.43 -2.39 17.99
N PRO A 36 -17.50 -2.29 18.95
CA PRO A 36 -16.18 -1.65 18.88
C PRO A 36 -15.01 -2.58 18.50
N VAL A 37 -15.29 -3.83 18.14
CA VAL A 37 -14.27 -4.83 17.80
C VAL A 37 -13.67 -4.52 16.42
N LEU A 38 -12.37 -4.22 16.41
CA LEU A 38 -11.58 -4.14 15.19
C LEU A 38 -10.72 -5.40 15.08
N HIS A 39 -10.88 -6.15 13.99
CA HIS A 39 -9.97 -7.25 13.66
C HIS A 39 -9.02 -6.80 12.56
N LEU A 40 -7.73 -6.89 12.85
CA LEU A 40 -6.65 -6.56 11.94
C LEU A 40 -5.87 -7.83 11.62
N VAL A 41 -5.63 -8.08 10.34
CA VAL A 41 -4.65 -9.07 9.90
C VAL A 41 -3.60 -8.37 9.05
N LEU A 42 -2.34 -8.53 9.44
CA LEU A 42 -1.18 -8.04 8.72
C LEU A 42 -0.51 -9.22 8.01
N GLU A 43 -0.30 -9.11 6.70
CA GLU A 43 0.42 -10.11 5.91
C GLU A 43 1.67 -9.49 5.27
N SER A 44 2.85 -10.11 5.45
CA SER A 44 4.03 -9.75 4.63
C SER A 44 3.84 -10.27 3.21
N LYS A 45 3.92 -9.40 2.20
CA LYS A 45 3.86 -9.84 0.79
C LYS A 45 5.09 -10.69 0.40
N ARG A 46 6.21 -10.54 1.10
CA ARG A 46 7.45 -11.29 0.84
C ARG A 46 7.41 -12.70 1.45
N THR A 47 7.18 -12.80 2.75
CA THR A 47 7.28 -14.07 3.48
C THR A 47 5.96 -14.82 3.54
N LYS A 48 4.83 -14.09 3.41
CA LYS A 48 3.46 -14.58 3.65
C LYS A 48 3.17 -15.01 5.08
N GLN A 49 4.02 -14.60 6.02
CA GLN A 49 3.66 -14.64 7.43
C GLN A 49 2.50 -13.68 7.68
N GLN A 50 1.63 -14.09 8.58
CA GLN A 50 0.44 -13.34 8.97
C GLN A 50 0.43 -13.16 10.47
N TRP A 51 -0.04 -12.00 10.90
CA TRP A 51 -0.27 -11.69 12.31
C TRP A 51 -1.66 -11.10 12.46
N GLU A 52 -2.34 -11.44 13.55
CA GLU A 52 -3.67 -10.91 13.83
C GLU A 52 -3.77 -10.21 15.18
N CYS A 53 -4.66 -9.21 15.24
CA CYS A 53 -4.98 -8.50 16.46
C CYS A 53 -6.49 -8.27 16.54
N HIS A 54 -7.07 -8.61 17.68
CA HIS A 54 -8.46 -8.33 18.02
C HIS A 54 -8.53 -7.21 19.05
N LEU A 55 -8.88 -6.01 18.60
CA LEU A 55 -9.05 -4.87 19.49
C LEU A 55 -10.48 -4.84 20.00
N ILE A 56 -10.70 -5.38 21.20
CA ILE A 56 -12.02 -5.39 21.86
C ILE A 56 -12.20 -4.13 22.74
N HIS A 57 -11.14 -3.73 23.45
CA HIS A 57 -11.12 -2.56 24.32
C HIS A 57 -9.78 -1.83 24.24
N VAL A 58 -9.80 -0.56 23.82
CA VAL A 58 -8.58 0.25 23.66
C VAL A 58 -7.84 0.45 24.99
N LYS A 59 -8.56 0.43 26.11
CA LYS A 59 -7.98 0.51 27.46
C LYS A 59 -6.90 -0.54 27.73
N ALA A 60 -7.02 -1.74 27.16
CA ALA A 60 -6.02 -2.80 27.32
C ALA A 60 -4.69 -2.50 26.62
N HIS A 61 -4.69 -1.51 25.72
CA HIS A 61 -3.55 -1.13 24.88
C HIS A 61 -3.00 0.27 25.22
N ALA A 62 -3.56 0.91 26.26
CA ALA A 62 -3.14 2.23 26.69
C ALA A 62 -1.74 2.19 27.34
N PRO A 63 -0.95 3.27 27.25
CA PRO A 63 0.33 3.36 27.94
C PRO A 63 0.16 3.13 29.45
N ALA A 64 1.03 2.33 30.06
CA ALA A 64 0.97 2.02 31.48
C ALA A 64 1.32 3.22 32.39
N ASP A 65 1.92 4.25 31.82
CA ASP A 65 2.46 5.43 32.48
C ASP A 65 1.52 6.64 32.46
N VAL A 66 0.31 6.51 31.90
CA VAL A 66 -0.67 7.60 31.83
C VAL A 66 -1.98 7.28 32.54
N ASP A 67 -2.49 8.27 33.30
CA ASP A 67 -3.77 8.17 34.01
C ASP A 67 -5.00 8.45 33.12
N TYR A 68 -4.79 8.63 31.81
CA TYR A 68 -5.86 8.91 30.84
C TYR A 68 -5.97 7.83 29.79
N VAL A 69 -7.20 7.51 29.40
CA VAL A 69 -7.50 6.63 28.26
C VAL A 69 -8.34 7.43 27.29
N LEU A 70 -7.88 7.52 26.05
CA LEU A 70 -8.63 8.22 25.00
C LEU A 70 -9.84 7.38 24.59
N PRO A 71 -10.94 8.01 24.11
CA PRO A 71 -12.11 7.27 23.66
C PRO A 71 -11.76 6.29 22.53
N ASP A 72 -12.33 5.07 22.58
CA ASP A 72 -12.06 4.01 21.60
C ASP A 72 -12.23 4.49 20.15
N ALA A 73 -13.31 5.24 19.88
CA ALA A 73 -13.57 5.78 18.54
C ALA A 73 -12.45 6.70 18.03
N LEU A 74 -11.80 7.46 18.91
CA LEU A 74 -10.67 8.33 18.55
C LEU A 74 -9.45 7.49 18.18
N VAL A 75 -9.11 6.51 19.02
CA VAL A 75 -7.92 5.67 18.84
C VAL A 75 -8.07 4.76 17.62
N LEU A 76 -9.21 4.08 17.47
CA LEU A 76 -9.48 3.23 16.33
C LEU A 76 -9.57 4.05 15.03
N GLY A 77 -10.19 5.24 15.08
CA GLY A 77 -10.25 6.14 13.94
C GLY A 77 -8.86 6.61 13.51
N ALA A 78 -7.99 6.95 14.45
CA ALA A 78 -6.62 7.36 14.15
C ALA A 78 -5.73 6.20 13.70
N LEU A 79 -5.91 4.99 14.26
CA LEU A 79 -5.25 3.78 13.80
C LEU A 79 -5.56 3.53 12.31
N LYS A 80 -6.84 3.54 11.92
CA LYS A 80 -7.24 3.37 10.52
C LYS A 80 -6.63 4.43 9.60
N ARG A 81 -6.71 5.71 9.98
CA ARG A 81 -6.09 6.81 9.20
C ARG A 81 -4.58 6.66 9.08
N GLY A 82 -3.89 6.27 10.14
CA GLY A 82 -2.45 6.06 10.13
C GLY A 82 -2.04 4.87 9.26
N LEU A 83 -2.81 3.77 9.28
CA LEU A 83 -2.62 2.65 8.37
C LEU A 83 -2.85 3.06 6.90
N ASP A 84 -3.90 3.83 6.62
CA ASP A 84 -4.15 4.38 5.28
C ASP A 84 -3.01 5.29 4.82
N ALA A 85 -2.47 6.13 5.70
CA ALA A 85 -1.34 7.02 5.39
C ALA A 85 -0.05 6.26 5.06
N ASN A 86 0.09 5.02 5.53
CA ASN A 86 1.21 4.13 5.25
C ASN A 86 1.11 3.39 3.90
N VAL A 87 -0.03 3.48 3.20
CA VAL A 87 -0.18 2.98 1.83
C VAL A 87 0.71 3.79 0.89
N ALA A 88 1.44 3.11 0.00
CA ALA A 88 2.33 3.75 -0.96
C ALA A 88 1.58 4.81 -1.81
N GLY A 89 2.10 6.04 -1.80
CA GLY A 89 1.53 7.18 -2.54
C GLY A 89 0.53 8.04 -1.76
N ASN A 90 0.13 7.63 -0.55
CA ASN A 90 -0.75 8.44 0.30
C ASN A 90 -0.01 9.56 1.04
N ALA A 91 -0.77 10.59 1.42
CA ALA A 91 -0.24 11.74 2.15
C ALA A 91 0.09 11.35 3.60
N LYS A 92 1.26 11.79 4.08
CA LYS A 92 1.66 11.59 5.48
C LYS A 92 0.83 12.48 6.40
N LEU A 93 0.44 11.90 7.54
CA LEU A 93 -0.28 12.60 8.60
C LEU A 93 0.70 13.30 9.55
N THR A 94 0.20 14.33 10.24
CA THR A 94 0.97 15.10 11.22
C THR A 94 0.45 14.91 12.64
N ASP A 95 -0.79 14.46 12.78
CA ASP A 95 -1.51 14.24 14.04
C ASP A 95 -1.42 12.79 14.54
N CYS A 96 -1.09 11.83 13.66
CA CYS A 96 -0.86 10.44 14.06
C CYS A 96 0.11 9.72 13.13
N SER A 97 0.77 8.70 13.65
CA SER A 97 1.60 7.77 12.87
C SER A 97 1.45 6.35 13.38
N VAL A 98 1.57 5.38 12.47
CA VAL A 98 1.56 3.96 12.80
C VAL A 98 2.86 3.33 12.33
N ASP A 99 3.48 2.54 13.19
CA ASP A 99 4.67 1.75 12.88
C ASP A 99 4.45 0.28 13.26
N ALA A 100 5.24 -0.60 12.66
CA ALA A 100 5.21 -2.04 12.92
C ALA A 100 6.60 -2.49 13.39
N HIS A 101 6.66 -3.20 14.50
CA HIS A 101 7.89 -3.73 15.06
C HIS A 101 7.79 -5.25 15.16
N GLU A 102 8.73 -5.95 14.52
CA GLU A 102 8.83 -7.40 14.59
C GLU A 102 9.88 -7.78 15.64
N GLU A 103 9.49 -8.61 16.62
CA GLU A 103 10.38 -9.14 17.66
C GLU A 103 10.31 -10.67 17.67
N SER A 104 11.39 -11.31 17.20
CA SER A 104 11.59 -12.78 17.10
C SER A 104 10.61 -13.53 16.17
N ASN A 105 9.31 -13.33 16.33
CA ASN A 105 8.24 -13.84 15.47
C ASN A 105 6.89 -13.14 15.76
N ASP A 106 6.83 -12.34 16.83
CA ASP A 106 5.65 -11.57 17.18
C ASP A 106 5.74 -10.19 16.50
N MET A 107 4.57 -9.62 16.24
CA MET A 107 4.46 -8.32 15.61
C MET A 107 3.72 -7.38 16.55
N ARG A 108 4.22 -6.15 16.68
CA ARG A 108 3.57 -5.08 17.44
C ARG A 108 3.28 -3.91 16.53
N LEU A 109 2.02 -3.50 16.47
CA LEU A 109 1.65 -2.22 15.87
C LEU A 109 1.68 -1.13 16.93
N VAL A 110 2.34 -0.02 16.63
CA VAL A 110 2.46 1.13 17.52
C VAL A 110 1.80 2.34 16.88
N LEU A 111 0.76 2.86 17.52
CA LEU A 111 0.10 4.11 17.14
C LEU A 111 0.61 5.24 18.03
N LYS A 112 1.17 6.28 17.42
CA LYS A 112 1.49 7.53 18.11
C LYS A 112 0.47 8.60 17.72
N LEU A 113 -0.08 9.28 18.72
CA LEU A 113 -1.07 10.34 18.57
C LEU A 113 -0.51 11.64 19.12
N GLN A 114 -0.42 12.67 18.27
CA GLN A 114 -0.09 14.01 18.70
C GLN A 114 -1.38 14.75 19.09
N ILE A 115 -1.51 15.07 20.37
CA ILE A 115 -2.65 15.78 20.93
C ILE A 115 -2.25 17.25 21.16
N TYR A 116 -3.25 18.14 21.15
CA TYR A 116 -3.05 19.55 21.45
C TYR A 116 -2.27 19.78 22.75
N GLY A 117 -1.40 20.80 22.74
CA GLY A 117 -0.56 21.14 23.89
C GLY A 117 0.75 20.36 23.96
N GLY A 118 1.14 19.64 22.90
CA GLY A 118 2.41 18.89 22.85
C GLY A 118 2.36 17.53 23.54
N LEU A 119 1.18 17.10 23.98
CA LEU A 119 0.97 15.78 24.54
C LEU A 119 1.03 14.71 23.45
N GLU A 120 1.72 13.61 23.74
CA GLU A 120 1.77 12.43 22.88
C GLU A 120 1.13 11.26 23.62
N ALA A 121 0.28 10.50 22.94
CA ALA A 121 -0.24 9.23 23.44
C ALA A 121 0.22 8.10 22.53
N THR A 122 0.81 7.06 23.12
CA THR A 122 1.34 5.90 22.38
C THR A 122 0.58 4.63 22.74
N TYR A 123 -0.10 4.03 21.77
CA TYR A 123 -0.80 2.76 21.96
C TYR A 123 -0.03 1.63 21.28
N ALA A 124 0.07 0.50 21.96
CA ALA A 124 0.73 -0.70 21.44
C ALA A 124 -0.27 -1.85 21.30
N PHE A 125 -0.34 -2.42 20.11
CA PHE A 125 -1.21 -3.52 19.76
C PHE A 125 -0.35 -4.73 19.45
N GLU A 126 -0.23 -5.63 20.43
CA GLU A 126 0.41 -6.92 20.22
C GLU A 126 -0.41 -7.75 19.24
N MET A 127 0.27 -8.37 18.28
CA MET A 127 -0.34 -9.22 17.27
C MET A 127 0.21 -10.64 17.39
N GLU A 128 -0.70 -11.60 17.35
CA GLU A 128 -0.37 -13.01 17.43
C GLU A 128 -0.02 -13.56 16.05
N ALA A 129 1.07 -14.32 15.95
CA ALA A 129 1.46 -14.97 14.70
C ALA A 129 0.44 -16.05 14.31
N LEU A 130 -0.09 -15.95 13.10
CA LEU A 130 -0.98 -16.95 12.53
C LEU A 130 -0.18 -18.11 11.93
N VAL A 131 -0.58 -19.34 12.25
CA VAL A 131 0.00 -20.54 11.63
C VAL A 131 -0.58 -20.69 10.23
N VAL A 132 0.15 -20.20 9.24
CA VAL A 132 -0.19 -20.37 7.83
C VAL A 132 0.50 -21.62 7.28
N SER A 133 -0.25 -22.52 6.67
CA SER A 133 0.33 -23.74 6.09
C SER A 133 1.19 -23.42 4.87
N THR A 134 2.24 -24.21 4.64
CA THR A 134 3.12 -24.03 3.47
C THR A 134 2.34 -24.06 2.15
N SER A 135 1.30 -24.89 2.05
CA SER A 135 0.43 -24.94 0.86
C SER A 135 -0.35 -23.64 0.67
N ALA A 136 -0.87 -23.04 1.74
CA ALA A 136 -1.55 -21.74 1.68
C ALA A 136 -0.57 -20.61 1.31
N ILE A 137 0.65 -20.63 1.86
CA ILE A 137 1.72 -19.69 1.48
C ILE A 137 2.04 -19.81 -0.01
N LEU A 138 2.20 -21.04 -0.53
CA LEU A 138 2.51 -21.27 -1.94
C LEU A 138 1.35 -20.83 -2.85
N ALA A 139 0.10 -21.13 -2.48
CA ALA A 139 -1.07 -20.65 -3.21
C ALA A 139 -1.10 -19.12 -3.26
N ALA A 140 -0.91 -18.45 -2.13
CA ALA A 140 -0.89 -16.98 -2.07
C ALA A 140 0.27 -16.37 -2.89
N LYS A 141 1.44 -17.03 -2.93
CA LYS A 141 2.55 -16.59 -3.79
C LYS A 141 2.25 -16.78 -5.27
N ILE A 142 1.57 -17.87 -5.65
CA ILE A 142 1.14 -18.10 -7.04
C ILE A 142 0.15 -17.01 -7.46
N GLU A 143 -0.84 -16.70 -6.63
CA GLU A 143 -1.82 -15.64 -6.91
C GLU A 143 -1.16 -14.27 -7.09
N ASP A 144 -0.22 -13.91 -6.22
CA ASP A 144 0.54 -12.66 -6.35
C ASP A 144 1.38 -12.65 -7.63
N LEU A 145 2.09 -13.74 -7.96
CA LEU A 145 2.88 -13.86 -9.19
C LEU A 145 2.00 -13.77 -10.46
N GLU A 146 0.81 -14.35 -10.44
CA GLU A 146 -0.14 -14.24 -11.55
C GLU A 146 -0.68 -12.82 -11.72
N ALA A 147 -0.85 -12.07 -10.63
CA ALA A 147 -1.23 -10.67 -10.68
C ALA A 147 -0.10 -9.81 -11.29
N ASP A 148 1.14 -10.01 -10.83
CA ASP A 148 2.32 -9.29 -11.32
C ASP A 148 2.61 -9.60 -12.81
N ASP A 149 2.42 -10.85 -13.24
CA ASP A 149 2.57 -11.24 -14.65
C ASP A 149 1.53 -10.55 -15.55
N LYS A 150 0.29 -10.38 -15.08
CA LYS A 150 -0.75 -9.63 -15.81
C LYS A 150 -0.38 -8.16 -15.96
N VAL A 151 0.11 -7.52 -14.91
CA VAL A 151 0.56 -6.12 -14.94
C VAL A 151 1.75 -5.97 -15.89
N SER A 152 2.77 -6.81 -15.75
CA SER A 152 3.97 -6.80 -16.58
C SER A 152 3.65 -7.01 -18.06
N LYS A 153 2.73 -7.92 -18.40
CA LYS A 153 2.26 -8.13 -19.77
C LYS A 153 1.55 -6.90 -20.34
N ALA A 154 0.77 -6.19 -19.51
CA ALA A 154 0.11 -4.95 -19.92
C ALA A 154 1.14 -3.84 -20.23
N GLU A 155 2.14 -3.67 -19.37
CA GLU A 155 3.23 -2.70 -19.56
C GLU A 155 4.07 -3.00 -20.82
N ILE A 156 4.46 -4.26 -21.03
CA ILE A 156 5.19 -4.68 -22.24
C ILE A 156 4.37 -4.38 -23.49
N LYS A 157 3.05 -4.59 -23.45
CA LYS A 157 2.16 -4.28 -24.57
C LYS A 157 2.09 -2.77 -24.84
N ALA A 158 2.02 -1.94 -23.79
CA ALA A 158 2.02 -0.48 -23.90
C ALA A 158 3.34 0.03 -24.49
N LEU A 159 4.48 -0.39 -23.94
CA LEU A 159 5.81 0.00 -24.43
C LEU A 159 6.07 -0.41 -25.87
N LYS A 160 5.60 -1.60 -26.28
CA LYS A 160 5.67 -2.03 -27.69
C LYS A 160 4.86 -1.13 -28.62
N ALA A 161 3.70 -0.66 -28.17
CA ALA A 161 2.87 0.27 -28.96
C ALA A 161 3.57 1.63 -29.12
N GLU A 162 4.13 2.18 -28.03
CA GLU A 162 4.89 3.43 -28.05
C GLU A 162 6.14 3.34 -28.94
N THR A 163 6.90 2.25 -28.82
CA THR A 163 8.10 2.02 -29.66
C THR A 163 7.72 1.96 -31.15
N LYS A 164 6.58 1.35 -31.48
CA LYS A 164 6.08 1.30 -32.86
C LYS A 164 5.68 2.68 -33.37
N ALA A 165 5.03 3.49 -32.54
CA ALA A 165 4.66 4.85 -32.88
C ALA A 165 5.89 5.74 -33.11
N GLN A 166 6.86 5.72 -32.17
CA GLN A 166 8.12 6.47 -32.30
C GLN A 166 8.92 6.07 -33.55
N LYS A 167 8.95 4.77 -33.88
CA LYS A 167 9.63 4.29 -35.11
C LYS A 167 8.94 4.78 -36.38
N ALA A 168 7.62 4.94 -36.38
CA ALA A 168 6.89 5.51 -37.50
C ALA A 168 7.21 7.00 -37.66
N GLU A 169 7.14 7.77 -36.57
CA GLU A 169 7.48 9.20 -36.58
C GLU A 169 8.93 9.44 -37.04
N MET A 170 9.89 8.63 -36.55
CA MET A 170 11.29 8.75 -36.94
C MET A 170 11.50 8.45 -38.43
N LYS A 171 10.71 7.54 -39.00
CA LYS A 171 10.74 7.24 -40.45
C LYS A 171 10.22 8.43 -41.25
N ASP A 172 9.12 9.03 -40.84
CA ASP A 172 8.51 10.18 -41.52
C ASP A 172 9.42 11.41 -41.44
N LEU A 173 10.03 11.66 -40.28
CA LEU A 173 11.00 12.73 -40.09
C LEU A 173 12.23 12.54 -40.99
N LYS A 174 12.74 11.30 -41.09
CA LYS A 174 13.86 10.97 -41.97
C LYS A 174 13.53 11.23 -43.44
N ALA A 175 12.31 10.89 -43.88
CA ALA A 175 11.85 11.17 -45.23
C ALA A 175 11.78 12.68 -45.51
N ALA A 176 11.23 13.47 -44.58
CA ALA A 176 11.15 14.93 -44.71
C ALA A 176 12.53 15.60 -44.80
N VAL A 177 13.50 15.14 -44.01
CA VAL A 177 14.88 15.64 -44.05
C VAL A 177 15.56 15.31 -45.38
N GLN A 178 15.38 14.09 -45.91
CA GLN A 178 15.92 13.72 -47.22
C GLN A 178 15.34 14.59 -48.35
N GLU A 179 14.04 14.88 -48.30
CA GLU A 179 13.40 15.75 -49.29
C GLU A 179 13.92 17.20 -49.21
N MET A 180 14.13 17.72 -48.00
CA MET A 180 14.71 19.04 -47.78
C MET A 180 16.14 19.16 -48.35
N LEU A 181 16.97 18.12 -48.15
CA LEU A 181 18.31 18.03 -48.72
C LEU A 181 18.29 17.96 -50.26
N ALA A 182 17.35 17.22 -50.84
CA ALA A 182 17.17 17.16 -52.29
C ALA A 182 16.75 18.52 -52.89
N ARG A 183 15.85 19.25 -52.22
CA ARG A 183 15.42 20.59 -52.68
C ARG A 183 16.55 21.62 -52.61
N SER A 184 17.35 21.61 -51.54
CA SER A 184 18.46 22.55 -51.36
C SER A 184 19.62 22.31 -52.34
N THR A 185 19.91 21.06 -52.68
CA THR A 185 20.94 20.72 -53.68
C THR A 185 20.53 21.10 -55.11
N LYS A 186 19.25 20.92 -55.48
CA LYS A 186 18.73 21.35 -56.79
C LYS A 186 18.81 22.87 -56.95
N LYS A 187 18.35 23.63 -55.94
CA LYS A 187 18.39 25.11 -55.95
C LYS A 187 19.81 25.67 -56.09
N ARG A 188 20.83 24.97 -55.57
CA ARG A 188 22.25 25.36 -55.71
C ARG A 188 22.80 25.15 -57.12
N LYS A 189 22.37 24.09 -57.82
CA LYS A 189 22.78 23.82 -59.21
C LYS A 189 22.19 24.82 -60.19
N ASP A 190 20.95 25.27 -59.97
CA ASP A 190 20.29 26.24 -60.85
C ASP A 190 20.86 27.67 -60.72
N MET A 191 21.79 27.92 -59.78
CA MET A 191 22.43 29.22 -59.52
C MET A 191 23.90 29.31 -59.98
N THR A 192 24.47 28.23 -60.51
CA THR A 192 25.85 28.13 -61.05
C THR A 192 25.82 27.81 -62.52
#